data_AF-A0A954XRU4-F1
#
_entry.id   AF-A0A954XRU4-F1
#
_cell.length_a   1.000
_cell.length_b   1.000
_cell.length_c   1.000
_cell.angle_alpha   90.00
_cell.angle_beta   90.00
_cell.angle_gamma   90.00
#
_symmetry.space_group_name_H-M   'P 1'
#
loop_
_entity.id
_entity.type
_entity.pdbx_description
1 polymer ?
#
loop_
_entity_poly.entity_id
_entity_poly.type
_entity_poly.pdbx_seq_one_letter_code
_entity_poly.pdbx_strand_id
1 'polypeptide(L)'
;YVHVWIEKNHAASKCRIERVNPAGAIELTEGLAETICSWQFNPVEIHGDLIASEVIVPVKFSIKNNTSPPLAESLPPLPTTAYVLETISVEGSTP
;
A
#
# COMPACT_ATOMS: atom_id res chain seq x y z
N TYR A 1 4.67 -8.24 -1.06
CA TYR A 1 6.02 -8.35 -0.48
C TYR A 1 6.76 -7.06 -0.72
N VAL A 2 7.71 -6.70 0.15
CA VAL A 2 8.51 -5.48 0.03
C VAL A 2 9.99 -5.86 -0.11
N HIS A 3 10.62 -5.41 -1.18
CA HIS A 3 12.07 -5.49 -1.36
C HIS A 3 12.72 -4.30 -0.68
N VAL A 4 13.76 -4.56 0.11
CA VAL A 4 14.50 -3.54 0.86
C VAL A 4 15.98 -3.73 0.55
N TRP A 5 16.63 -2.66 0.11
CA TRP A 5 18.08 -2.63 -0.08
C TRP A 5 18.71 -2.04 1.17
N ILE A 6 19.53 -2.84 1.85
CA ILE A 6 20.19 -2.50 3.11
C ILE A 6 21.65 -2.20 2.82
N GLU A 7 22.10 -1.05 3.28
CA GLU A 7 23.49 -0.61 3.19
C GLU A 7 24.33 -1.12 4.37
N LYS A 8 25.65 -1.04 4.23
CA LYS A 8 26.60 -1.43 5.30
C LYS A 8 26.44 -0.63 6.59
N ASN A 9 25.79 0.53 6.53
CA ASN A 9 25.53 1.41 7.66
C ASN A 9 24.21 1.12 8.39
N HIS A 10 23.62 -0.06 8.17
CA HIS A 10 22.35 -0.50 8.76
C HIS A 10 21.10 0.26 8.26
N ALA A 11 21.25 1.21 7.33
CA ALA A 11 20.13 1.94 6.75
C ALA A 11 19.55 1.23 5.53
N ALA A 12 18.25 1.36 5.33
CA ALA A 12 17.62 1.04 4.04
C ALA A 12 17.86 2.19 3.05
N SER A 13 18.48 1.91 1.91
CA SER A 13 18.65 2.90 0.83
C SER A 13 17.46 2.97 -0.10
N LYS A 14 16.70 1.88 -0.22
CA LYS A 14 15.54 1.79 -1.10
C LYS A 14 14.54 0.76 -0.59
N CYS A 15 13.26 1.04 -0.81
CA CYS A 15 12.16 0.12 -0.55
C CYS A 15 11.26 0.06 -1.79
N ARG A 16 10.87 -1.14 -2.21
CA ARG A 16 9.97 -1.34 -3.35
C ARG A 16 8.92 -2.38 -3.02
N ILE A 17 7.66 -2.02 -3.21
CA ILE A 17 6.53 -2.93 -3.03
C ILE A 17 6.27 -3.64 -4.36
N GLU A 18 6.37 -4.97 -4.36
CA GLU A 18 6.21 -5.78 -5.58
C GLU A 18 4.75 -6.19 -5.80
N ARG A 19 4.04 -6.54 -4.72
CA ARG A 19 2.66 -7.03 -4.78
C ARG A 19 1.91 -6.72 -3.51
N VAL A 20 0.64 -6.32 -3.71
CA VAL A 20 -0.33 -5.97 -2.68
C VAL A 20 -1.59 -6.75 -2.96
N ASN A 21 -2.16 -7.38 -1.93
CA ASN A 21 -3.39 -8.14 -2.02
C ASN A 21 -4.15 -7.95 -0.71
N PRO A 22 -5.43 -7.52 -0.75
CA PRO A 22 -6.24 -7.15 -1.92
C PRO A 22 -5.79 -5.84 -2.58
N ALA A 23 -6.15 -5.62 -3.85
CA ALA A 23 -5.80 -4.40 -4.59
C ALA A 23 -6.35 -3.12 -3.94
N GLY A 24 -7.47 -3.20 -3.21
CA GLY A 24 -8.02 -2.06 -2.44
C GLY A 24 -7.12 -1.58 -1.30
N ALA A 25 -6.10 -2.35 -0.91
CA ALA A 25 -5.14 -1.96 0.12
C ALA A 25 -3.95 -1.14 -0.43
N ILE A 26 -4.00 -0.69 -1.70
CA ILE A 26 -2.94 0.12 -2.31
C ILE A 26 -2.65 1.40 -1.52
N GLU A 27 -3.66 2.01 -0.89
CA GLU A 27 -3.45 3.23 -0.08
C GLU A 27 -2.56 2.99 1.14
N LEU A 28 -2.50 1.77 1.67
CA LEU A 28 -1.61 1.42 2.78
C LEU A 28 -0.14 1.29 2.37
N THR A 29 0.15 1.31 1.06
CA THR A 29 1.46 0.98 0.52
C THR A 29 2.45 2.13 0.60
N GLU A 30 1.97 3.35 0.42
CA GLU A 30 2.81 4.55 0.46
C GLU A 30 3.42 4.75 1.85
N GLY A 31 2.57 4.80 2.88
CA GLY A 31 3.03 4.90 4.27
C GLY A 31 3.85 3.68 4.71
N LEU A 32 3.56 2.48 4.19
CA LEU A 32 4.36 1.29 4.48
C LEU A 32 5.78 1.41 3.91
N ALA A 33 5.93 1.87 2.67
CA ALA A 33 7.24 2.01 2.03
C ALA A 33 8.12 3.00 2.79
N GLU A 34 7.59 4.16 3.16
CA GLU A 34 8.31 5.14 3.99
C GLU A 34 8.69 4.57 5.35
N THR A 35 7.74 3.91 6.02
CA THR A 35 7.97 3.31 7.34
C THR A 35 9.10 2.28 7.28
N ILE A 36 9.05 1.35 6.33
CA ILE A 36 10.08 0.32 6.17
C ILE A 36 11.44 0.96 5.84
N CYS A 37 11.46 2.02 5.04
CA CYS A 37 12.70 2.71 4.70
C CYS A 37 13.31 3.47 5.89
N SER A 38 12.53 3.79 6.92
CA SER A 38 13.03 4.36 8.17
C SER A 38 13.60 3.33 9.15
N TRP A 39 13.39 2.03 8.91
CA TRP A 39 13.86 0.99 9.82
C TRP A 39 15.38 0.81 9.72
N GLN A 40 15.98 0.41 10.83
CA GLN A 40 17.36 -0.07 10.84
C GLN A 40 17.36 -1.59 10.66
N PHE A 41 18.22 -2.07 9.78
CA PHE A 41 18.38 -3.49 9.48
C PHE A 41 19.77 -3.96 9.87
N ASN A 42 19.92 -5.26 10.09
CA ASN A 42 21.24 -5.86 10.19
C ASN A 42 21.69 -6.30 8.80
N PRO A 43 22.70 -5.65 8.17
CA PRO A 43 23.23 -6.08 6.90
C PRO A 43 23.89 -7.45 7.03
N VAL A 44 24.01 -8.15 5.91
CA VAL A 44 24.69 -9.45 5.88
C VAL A 44 26.16 -9.24 6.17
N GLU A 45 26.73 -10.09 7.04
CA GLU A 45 28.15 -10.12 7.36
C GLU A 45 28.81 -11.32 6.67
N ILE A 46 29.85 -11.06 5.88
CA ILE A 46 30.65 -12.10 5.24
C ILE A 46 32.11 -11.90 5.66
N HIS A 47 32.68 -12.87 6.36
CA HIS A 47 34.07 -12.84 6.84
C HIS A 47 34.43 -11.62 7.72
N GLY A 48 33.48 -11.10 8.51
CA GLY A 48 33.70 -9.91 9.34
C GLY A 48 33.37 -8.59 8.65
N ASP A 49 33.10 -8.61 7.35
CA ASP A 49 32.73 -7.43 6.58
C ASP A 49 31.22 -7.35 6.36
N LEU A 50 30.63 -6.21 6.73
CA LEU A 50 29.26 -5.89 6.37
C LEU A 50 29.16 -5.63 4.87
N ILE A 51 28.18 -6.26 4.23
CA ILE A 51 27.89 -6.11 2.80
C ILE A 51 26.50 -5.52 2.58
N ALA A 52 26.37 -4.73 1.50
CA ALA A 52 25.06 -4.29 1.04
C ALA A 52 24.26 -5.51 0.58
N SER A 53 22.99 -5.57 0.93
CA SER A 53 22.15 -6.75 0.69
C SER A 53 20.72 -6.36 0.35
N GLU A 54 20.05 -7.20 -0.43
CA GLU A 54 18.63 -7.08 -0.72
C GLU A 54 17.86 -8.10 0.10
N VAL A 55 16.83 -7.66 0.83
CA VAL A 55 15.96 -8.53 1.64
C VAL A 55 14.51 -8.37 1.23
N ILE A 56 13.76 -9.47 1.34
CA ILE A 56 12.32 -9.50 1.07
C ILE A 56 11.59 -9.56 2.41
N VAL A 57 10.83 -8.51 2.72
CA VAL A 57 10.03 -8.41 3.94
C VAL A 57 8.58 -8.80 3.61
N PRO A 58 8.06 -9.91 4.16
CA PRO A 58 6.65 -10.25 4.04
C PRO A 58 5.82 -9.43 5.03
N VAL A 59 4.98 -8.53 4.51
CA VAL A 59 4.06 -7.73 5.32
C VAL A 59 2.63 -8.23 5.11
N LYS A 60 1.91 -8.44 6.21
CA LYS A 60 0.48 -8.78 6.21
C LYS A 60 -0.27 -7.75 7.04
N PHE A 61 -1.27 -7.12 6.43
CA PHE A 61 -2.18 -6.24 7.14
C PHE A 61 -3.40 -7.03 7.60
N SER A 62 -3.90 -6.71 8.79
CA SER A 62 -5.16 -7.23 9.30
C SER A 62 -5.83 -6.15 10.12
N ILE A 63 -7.09 -5.88 9.83
CA ILE A 63 -7.90 -4.96 10.62
C ILE A 63 -8.43 -5.76 11.82
N LYS A 64 -7.87 -5.51 13.01
CA LYS A 64 -8.47 -5.99 14.27
C LYS A 64 -9.72 -5.13 14.52
N ASN A 65 -10.85 -5.78 14.77
CA ASN A 65 -12.21 -5.20 14.89
C ASN A 65 -12.91 -4.89 13.56
N ASN A 66 -13.06 -5.89 12.70
CA ASN A 66 -14.08 -5.83 11.66
C ASN A 66 -15.48 -6.02 12.30
N THR A 67 -15.90 -5.07 13.13
CA THR A 67 -17.32 -4.79 13.23
C THR A 67 -17.66 -4.25 11.85
N SER A 68 -18.28 -5.08 11.01
CA SER A 68 -18.86 -4.60 9.77
C SER A 68 -19.60 -3.30 10.12
N PRO A 69 -19.35 -2.16 9.45
CA PRO A 69 -20.21 -1.01 9.65
C PRO A 69 -21.64 -1.53 9.46
N PRO A 70 -22.57 -1.25 10.40
CA PRO A 70 -23.95 -1.64 10.19
C PRO A 70 -24.36 -1.08 8.83
N LEU A 71 -24.90 -1.94 7.97
CA LEU A 71 -25.44 -1.57 6.67
C LEU A 71 -26.72 -0.75 6.91
N ALA A 72 -26.58 0.46 7.44
CA ALA A 72 -27.66 1.38 7.72
C ALA A 72 -27.10 2.77 8.04
N GLU A 73 -26.47 3.41 7.07
CA GLU A 73 -26.65 4.86 6.97
C GLU A 73 -27.66 5.06 5.85
N SER A 74 -28.91 5.31 6.25
CA SER A 74 -29.91 5.83 5.33
C SER A 74 -29.31 7.09 4.72
N LEU A 75 -29.03 7.05 3.42
CA LEU A 75 -28.73 8.27 2.67
C LEU A 75 -29.83 9.29 3.02
N PRO A 76 -29.49 10.52 3.43
CA PRO A 76 -30.50 11.56 3.60
C PRO A 76 -31.31 11.65 2.30
N PRO A 77 -32.64 11.81 2.36
CA PRO A 77 -33.43 11.92 1.15
C PRO A 77 -32.85 13.05 0.31
N LEU A 78 -32.51 12.73 -0.95
CA LEU A 78 -32.02 13.72 -1.90
C LEU A 78 -33.00 14.90 -1.90
N PRO A 79 -32.52 16.17 -1.85
CA PRO A 79 -33.41 17.31 -1.99
C PRO A 79 -34.15 17.17 -3.33
N THR A 80 -35.43 17.53 -3.36
CA THR A 80 -36.34 17.35 -4.51
C THR A 80 -35.86 18.02 -5.81
N THR A 81 -34.79 18.81 -5.74
CA THR A 81 -34.10 19.49 -6.85
C THR A 81 -32.86 18.76 -7.37
N ALA A 82 -32.43 17.65 -6.76
CA ALA A 82 -31.31 16.86 -7.24
C ALA A 82 -31.74 15.93 -8.38
N TYR A 83 -31.36 16.28 -9.60
CA TYR A 83 -31.49 15.40 -10.75
C TYR A 83 -30.33 14.40 -10.77
N VAL A 84 -30.64 13.11 -10.87
CA VAL A 84 -29.67 12.07 -11.16
C VAL A 84 -29.14 12.35 -12.57
N LEU A 85 -27.86 12.67 -12.69
CA LEU A 85 -27.20 12.72 -13.99
C LEU A 85 -27.11 11.28 -14.50
N GLU A 86 -27.89 10.96 -15.53
CA GLU A 86 -27.77 9.68 -16.21
C GLU A 86 -26.34 9.52 -16.73
N THR A 87 -25.80 8.32 -16.52
CA THR A 87 -24.46 7.87 -16.85
C THR A 87 -23.88 8.51 -18.11
N ILE A 88 -22.78 9.25 -17.96
CA ILE A 88 -21.99 9.74 -19.10
C ILE A 88 -21.31 8.52 -19.74
N SER A 89 -21.88 8.00 -20.83
CA SER A 89 -21.23 7.00 -21.68
C SER A 89 -20.34 7.71 -22.69
N VAL A 90 -19.02 7.48 -22.59
CA VAL A 90 -18.05 7.97 -23.57
C VAL A 90 -17.74 6.83 -24.53
N GLU A 91 -18.38 6.83 -25.71
CA GLU A 91 -18.02 5.93 -26.81
C GLU A 91 -16.93 6.58 -27.67
N GLY A 92 -15.77 5.93 -27.75
CA GLY A 92 -14.66 6.40 -28.60
C GLY A 92 -14.91 6.06 -30.07
N SER A 93 -14.85 7.05 -30.95
CA SER A 93 -14.78 6.84 -32.40
C SER A 93 -13.31 6.77 -32.81
N THR A 94 -12.83 5.58 -33.17
CA THR A 94 -11.56 5.43 -33.89
C THR A 94 -11.73 5.82 -35.36
N PRO A 95 -10.70 6.40 -36.01
CA PRO A 95 -10.75 6.89 -37.39
C PRO A 95 -10.83 5.78 -38.44
#